data_AF-A0A9P8F8W2-F1
#
_entry.id   AF-A0A9P8F8W2-F1
#
_cell.length_a   1.000
_cell.length_b   1.000
_cell.length_c   1.000
_cell.angle_alpha   90.00
_cell.angle_beta   90.00
_cell.angle_gamma   90.00
#
_symmetry.space_group_name_H-M   'P 1'
#
loop_
_entity.id
_entity.type
_entity.pdbx_description
1 polymer ?
#
loop_
_entity_poly.entity_id
_entity_poly.type
_entity_poly.pdbx_seq_one_letter_code
_entity_poly.pdbx_strand_id
1 'polypeptide(L)'
;MASSVTVAIPNGQPGYSFSQAPQVTVNSAPRQHAGFYPYTDNGGSTLGISGADFTIMAGDTRHTSGYNINTRYAPKLFRIGGEGPEKEGARIVLSVVGFAADGNA
;
A
#
# COMPACT_ATOMS: atom_id res chain seq x y z
N MET A 1 -25.44 -51.60 50.89
CA MET A 1 -24.13 -52.25 50.64
C MET A 1 -24.25 -53.07 49.37
N ALA A 2 -23.89 -52.50 48.23
CA ALA A 2 -23.85 -53.24 46.97
C ALA A 2 -22.73 -52.66 46.11
N SER A 3 -21.85 -53.55 45.69
CA SER A 3 -20.49 -53.35 45.22
C SER A 3 -20.43 -52.73 43.82
N SER A 4 -19.60 -51.71 43.65
CA SER A 4 -19.18 -51.19 42.35
C SER A 4 -18.20 -52.16 41.70
N VAL A 5 -18.56 -52.71 40.53
CA VAL A 5 -17.67 -53.53 39.71
C VAL A 5 -17.04 -52.63 38.65
N THR A 6 -15.75 -52.35 38.78
CA THR A 6 -14.96 -51.67 37.76
C THR A 6 -14.45 -52.71 36.76
N VAL A 7 -14.93 -52.66 35.52
CA VAL A 7 -14.39 -53.47 34.42
C VAL A 7 -13.16 -52.75 33.84
N ALA A 8 -12.00 -53.40 33.90
CA ALA A 8 -10.80 -52.94 33.21
C ALA A 8 -10.92 -53.26 31.72
N ILE A 9 -10.93 -52.22 30.88
CA ILE A 9 -10.93 -52.36 29.42
C ILE A 9 -9.50 -52.70 28.97
N PRO A 10 -9.27 -53.76 28.17
CA PRO A 10 -7.94 -54.13 27.71
C PRO A 10 -7.36 -53.09 26.75
N ASN A 11 -6.16 -52.60 27.04
CA ASN A 11 -5.39 -51.72 26.16
C ASN A 11 -4.83 -52.54 24.97
N GLY A 12 -5.59 -52.59 23.88
CA GLY A 12 -5.20 -53.27 22.65
C GLY A 12 -5.56 -52.52 21.37
N GLN A 13 -5.60 -51.18 21.41
CA GLN A 13 -5.80 -50.36 20.21
C GLN A 13 -4.43 -49.86 19.72
N PRO A 14 -4.08 -50.01 18.43
CA PRO A 14 -2.85 -49.47 17.87
C PRO A 14 -2.85 -47.94 18.04
N GLY A 15 -1.86 -47.43 18.78
CA GLY A 15 -1.74 -46.00 19.09
C GLY A 15 -1.51 -45.17 17.82
N TYR A 16 -2.56 -44.51 17.35
CA TYR A 16 -2.46 -43.49 16.33
C TYR A 16 -1.68 -42.29 16.90
N SER A 17 -0.60 -41.89 16.22
CA SER A 17 0.25 -40.74 16.58
C SER A 17 -0.42 -39.41 16.24
N PHE A 18 -1.61 -39.16 16.80
CA PHE A 18 -2.31 -37.87 16.70
C PHE A 18 -2.61 -37.32 18.09
N SER A 19 -1.62 -37.30 18.98
CA SER A 19 -1.70 -36.61 20.28
C SER A 19 -0.63 -35.54 20.44
N GLN A 20 -0.26 -34.88 19.34
CA GLN A 20 0.30 -33.53 19.42
C GLN A 20 -0.25 -32.72 18.26
N ALA A 21 -1.42 -32.11 18.46
CA ALA A 21 -1.77 -30.94 17.66
C ALA A 21 -0.59 -29.96 17.77
N PRO A 22 -0.14 -29.31 16.67
CA PRO A 22 0.88 -28.29 16.79
C PRO A 22 0.32 -27.25 17.75
N GLN A 23 0.90 -27.18 18.96
CA GLN A 23 0.68 -26.04 19.81
C GLN A 23 1.30 -24.87 19.08
N VAL A 24 0.46 -24.14 18.34
CA VAL A 24 0.81 -22.82 17.87
C VAL A 24 1.04 -22.02 19.14
N THR A 25 2.29 -21.97 19.59
CA THR A 25 2.73 -20.94 20.51
C THR A 25 2.50 -19.64 19.77
N VAL A 26 1.33 -19.04 19.96
CA VAL A 26 1.07 -17.67 19.58
C VAL A 26 2.00 -16.88 20.49
N ASN A 27 3.23 -16.68 20.04
CA ASN A 27 4.10 -15.70 20.65
C ASN A 27 3.35 -14.39 20.55
N SER A 28 2.73 -13.98 21.66
CA SER A 28 2.21 -12.65 21.92
C SER A 28 3.36 -11.66 22.05
N ALA A 29 4.38 -11.80 21.20
CA ALA A 29 5.29 -10.71 20.92
C ALA A 29 4.43 -9.53 20.49
N PRO A 30 4.75 -8.31 20.90
CA PRO A 30 4.08 -7.12 20.39
C PRO A 30 4.10 -7.20 18.86
N ARG A 31 2.95 -7.52 18.26
CA ARG A 31 2.79 -7.34 16.82
C ARG A 31 2.84 -5.84 16.67
N GLN A 32 3.92 -5.33 16.09
CA GLN A 32 3.91 -3.99 15.55
C GLN A 32 2.84 -4.06 14.45
N HIS A 33 1.61 -3.69 14.79
CA HIS A 33 0.69 -3.27 13.77
C HIS A 33 1.46 -2.17 13.05
N ALA A 34 1.78 -2.38 11.77
CA ALA A 34 1.88 -1.25 10.89
C ALA A 34 0.51 -0.58 11.02
N GLY A 35 0.40 0.38 11.93
CA GLY A 35 -0.84 1.10 12.13
C GLY A 35 -1.28 1.71 10.81
N PHE A 36 -2.48 2.28 10.78
CA PHE A 36 -2.84 3.10 9.64
C PHE A 36 -1.78 4.19 9.42
N TYR A 37 -1.12 4.15 8.27
CA TYR A 37 -0.20 5.18 7.80
C TYR A 37 -0.85 5.84 6.58
N PRO A 38 -1.19 7.14 6.64
CA PRO A 38 -2.04 7.79 5.64
C PRO A 38 -1.31 8.10 4.33
N TYR A 39 0.00 7.94 4.27
CA TYR A 39 0.82 8.41 3.15
C TYR A 39 1.50 7.26 2.40
N THR A 40 1.74 7.48 1.11
CA THR A 40 2.56 6.60 0.28
C THR A 40 3.30 7.43 -0.76
N ASP A 41 4.44 6.95 -1.23
CA ASP A 41 5.14 7.58 -2.34
C ASP A 41 4.62 7.01 -3.67
N ASN A 42 4.05 7.88 -4.49
CA ASN A 42 3.54 7.52 -5.82
C ASN A 42 4.54 7.80 -6.95
N GLY A 43 5.75 8.22 -6.59
CA GLY A 43 6.85 8.50 -7.48
C GLY A 43 6.62 9.71 -8.37
N GLY A 44 7.22 9.66 -9.55
CA GLY A 44 7.23 10.74 -10.51
C GLY A 44 8.54 11.53 -10.48
N SER A 45 8.83 12.19 -11.58
CA SER A 45 10.00 13.05 -11.71
C SER A 45 9.70 14.20 -12.65
N THR A 46 10.17 15.38 -12.28
CA THR A 46 9.86 16.62 -12.98
C THR A 46 11.13 17.43 -13.17
N LEU A 47 11.19 18.19 -14.25
CA LEU A 47 12.35 18.99 -14.64
C LEU A 47 11.87 20.36 -15.11
N GLY A 48 12.43 21.42 -14.52
CA GLY A 48 12.24 22.79 -14.94
C GLY A 48 13.54 23.39 -15.49
N ILE A 49 13.45 24.10 -16.61
CA ILE A 49 14.56 24.89 -17.17
C ILE A 49 14.04 26.31 -17.42
N SER A 50 14.67 27.29 -16.78
CA SER A 50 14.31 28.70 -16.95
C SER A 50 15.18 29.36 -18.02
N GLY A 51 14.53 30.01 -18.98
CA GLY A 51 15.15 30.90 -19.95
C GLY A 51 15.01 32.37 -19.52
N ALA A 52 15.43 33.29 -20.38
CA ALA A 52 15.33 34.73 -20.09
C ALA A 52 13.88 35.23 -20.01
N ASP A 53 12.99 34.63 -20.81
CA ASP A 53 11.61 35.06 -21.04
C ASP A 53 10.61 33.89 -21.09
N PHE A 54 11.06 32.66 -20.81
CA PHE A 54 10.22 31.47 -20.75
C PHE A 54 10.71 30.49 -19.69
N THR A 55 9.91 29.46 -19.42
CA THR A 55 10.33 28.30 -18.64
C THR A 55 9.76 27.05 -19.28
N ILE A 56 10.58 26.02 -19.40
CA ILE A 56 10.16 24.68 -19.81
C ILE A 56 9.93 23.87 -18.55
N MET A 57 8.78 23.20 -18.48
CA MET A 57 8.49 22.24 -17.43
C MET A 57 8.13 20.90 -18.07
N ALA A 58 8.79 19.84 -17.61
CA ALA A 58 8.53 18.47 -18.03
C ALA A 58 8.21 17.61 -16.79
N GLY A 59 7.33 16.64 -16.98
CA GLY A 59 7.00 15.65 -15.97
C GLY A 59 6.73 14.31 -16.63
N ASP A 60 7.13 13.23 -15.98
CA ASP A 60 6.75 11.89 -16.42
C ASP A 60 5.25 11.63 -16.15
N THR A 61 4.78 10.46 -16.59
CA THR A 61 3.36 10.09 -16.49
C THR A 61 3.14 8.79 -15.72
N ARG A 62 4.19 8.20 -15.14
CA ARG A 62 4.06 6.97 -14.35
C ARG A 62 3.47 7.28 -12.97
N HIS A 63 2.64 6.38 -12.47
CA HIS A 63 2.20 6.38 -11.08
C HIS A 63 2.44 5.00 -10.48
N THR A 64 3.10 4.95 -9.33
CA THR A 64 3.49 3.71 -8.66
C THR A 64 2.89 3.57 -7.26
N SER A 65 2.93 2.34 -6.73
CA SER A 65 2.79 2.06 -5.30
C SER A 65 3.70 0.87 -4.98
N GLY A 66 4.78 1.13 -4.24
CA GLY A 66 5.88 0.17 -4.10
C GLY A 66 6.42 -0.24 -5.48
N TYR A 67 6.49 -1.55 -5.75
CA TYR A 67 6.97 -2.10 -7.02
C TYR A 67 5.89 -2.26 -8.12
N ASN A 68 4.67 -1.74 -7.90
CA ASN A 68 3.58 -1.83 -8.87
C ASN A 68 3.39 -0.53 -9.66
N ILE A 69 2.99 -0.65 -10.93
CA ILE A 69 2.52 0.47 -11.75
C ILE A 69 0.98 0.47 -11.73
N ASN A 70 0.39 1.52 -11.17
CA ASN A 70 -1.06 1.68 -11.13
C ASN A 70 -1.59 2.18 -12.48
N THR A 71 -0.92 3.19 -13.04
CA THR A 71 -1.19 3.72 -14.39
C THR A 71 0.10 4.22 -15.05
N ARG A 72 0.11 4.16 -16.38
CA ARG A 72 1.16 4.76 -17.22
C ARG A 72 0.83 6.18 -17.65
N TYR A 73 -0.35 6.69 -17.27
CA TYR A 73 -0.79 8.03 -17.60
C TYR A 73 -1.44 8.73 -16.39
N ALA A 74 -0.58 9.37 -15.58
CA ALA A 74 -0.93 10.29 -14.52
C ALA A 74 0.01 11.51 -14.62
N PRO A 75 -0.41 12.58 -15.34
CA PRO A 75 0.41 13.78 -15.51
C PRO A 75 0.82 14.40 -14.18
N LYS A 76 2.04 14.93 -14.12
CA LYS A 76 2.59 15.65 -12.96
C LYS A 76 2.61 17.17 -13.15
N LEU A 77 2.01 17.65 -14.24
CA LEU A 77 1.95 19.07 -14.64
C LEU A 77 0.50 19.51 -14.72
N PHE A 78 0.19 20.64 -14.08
CA PHE A 78 -1.14 21.21 -14.00
C PHE A 78 -1.09 22.67 -14.43
N ARG A 79 -1.92 23.03 -15.42
CA ARG A 79 -2.08 24.43 -15.83
C ARG A 79 -2.97 25.16 -14.80
N ILE A 80 -2.55 26.35 -14.39
CA ILE A 80 -3.29 27.19 -13.45
C ILE A 80 -3.80 28.44 -14.17
N GLY A 81 -5.09 28.74 -14.00
CA GLY A 81 -5.80 29.79 -14.74
C GLY A 81 -6.19 29.38 -16.17
N GLY A 82 -6.33 30.37 -17.05
CA GLY A 82 -6.79 30.20 -18.43
C GLY A 82 -8.31 30.12 -18.59
N GLU A 83 -8.77 30.03 -19.83
CA GLU A 83 -10.19 29.98 -20.19
C GLU A 83 -10.62 28.56 -20.62
N GLY A 84 -11.81 28.16 -20.18
CA GLY A 84 -12.42 26.89 -20.57
C GLY A 84 -11.74 25.63 -20.00
N PRO A 85 -12.21 24.44 -20.41
CA PRO A 85 -11.71 23.15 -19.90
C PRO A 85 -10.24 22.89 -20.27
N GLU A 86 -9.79 23.41 -21.41
CA GLU A 86 -8.41 23.23 -21.91
C GLU A 86 -7.42 24.24 -21.30
N LYS A 87 -7.93 25.17 -20.48
CA LYS A 87 -7.16 26.24 -19.83
C LYS A 87 -6.36 27.05 -20.84
N GLU A 88 -7.03 27.48 -21.91
CA GLU A 88 -6.43 28.25 -22.99
C GLU A 88 -5.85 29.56 -22.44
N GLY A 89 -4.67 29.95 -22.92
CA GLY A 89 -3.97 31.14 -22.42
C GLY A 89 -3.36 31.03 -21.01
N ALA A 90 -3.41 29.88 -20.33
CA ALA A 90 -2.76 29.71 -19.02
C ALA A 90 -1.24 29.97 -19.12
N ARG A 91 -0.70 30.79 -18.20
CA ARG A 91 0.73 31.17 -18.14
C ARG A 91 1.47 30.56 -16.95
N ILE A 92 0.75 29.89 -16.06
CA ILE A 92 1.28 29.30 -14.84
C ILE A 92 1.13 27.78 -14.95
N VAL A 93 2.22 27.07 -14.68
CA VAL A 93 2.25 25.61 -14.60
C VAL A 93 2.76 25.22 -13.22
N LEU A 94 2.00 24.38 -12.52
CA LEU A 94 2.38 23.75 -11.27
C LEU A 94 2.83 22.32 -11.54
N SER A 95 3.82 21.85 -10.78
CA SER A 95 4.20 20.45 -10.78
C SER A 95 4.25 19.88 -9.39
N VAL A 96 3.70 18.68 -9.21
CA VAL A 96 3.60 18.00 -7.92
C VAL A 96 3.99 16.54 -8.07
N VAL A 97 4.81 16.05 -7.13
CA VAL A 97 5.25 14.65 -6.99
C VAL A 97 5.17 14.25 -5.52
N GLY A 98 5.34 12.96 -5.20
CA GLY A 98 5.22 12.43 -3.85
C GLY A 98 3.89 11.70 -3.64
N PHE A 99 3.14 12.05 -2.59
CA PHE A 99 1.82 11.45 -2.36
C PHE A 99 0.78 12.08 -3.30
N ALA A 100 0.33 11.32 -4.30
CA ALA A 100 -0.46 11.85 -5.41
C ALA A 100 -1.82 12.42 -4.97
N ALA A 101 -2.40 11.93 -3.87
CA ALA A 101 -3.68 12.41 -3.37
C ALA A 101 -3.61 13.87 -2.87
N ASP A 102 -2.44 14.31 -2.40
CA ASP A 102 -2.22 15.70 -1.96
C ASP A 102 -1.93 16.64 -3.15
N GLY A 103 -1.67 16.08 -4.34
CA GLY A 103 -1.21 16.83 -5.51
C GLY A 103 -2.23 16.97 -6.64
N ASN A 104 -3.44 16.41 -6.52
CA ASN A 104 -4.51 16.66 -7.48
C ASN A 104 -4.95 18.13 -7.39
N ALA A 105 -4.50 18.93 -8.36
CA ALA A 105 -4.75 20.36 -8.50
C ALA A 105 -5.67 20.68 -9.69
#